data_AF-A0A7W9T1L3-F1
#
_entry.id   AF-A0A7W9T1L3-F1
#
_cell.length_a   1.000
_cell.length_b   1.000
_cell.length_c   1.000
_cell.angle_alpha   90.00
_cell.angle_beta   90.00
_cell.angle_gamma   90.00
#
_symmetry.space_group_name_H-M   'P 1'
#
loop_
_entity.id
_entity.type
_entity.pdbx_description
1 polymer ?
#
loop_
_entity_poly.entity_id
_entity_poly.type
_entity_poly.pdbx_seq_one_letter_code
_entity_poly.pdbx_strand_id
1 'polypeptide(L)'
;MQPVSETSLAAWVARGKNGQFVVKRLRDAETVLTPAALQRLQAAGEQYRGRNYDLYFGWSDERMYCSELLWKMYHQATGREIGKLQALREFDLGHPAVQAKLQERYGKRIPLDEKVISPVRMLESPELVTVR
;
A
#
# COMPACT_ATOMS: atom_id res chain seq x y z
N MET A 1 -10.74 -5.98 7.71
CA MET A 1 -10.67 -4.55 8.08
C MET A 1 -11.16 -3.76 6.89
N GLN A 2 -12.30 -3.12 7.05
CA GLN A 2 -12.89 -2.19 6.10
C GLN A 2 -13.80 -1.26 6.89
N PRO A 3 -13.97 0.00 6.48
CA PRO A 3 -13.25 0.69 5.40
C PRO A 3 -11.82 1.13 5.80
N VAL A 4 -11.17 1.98 5.01
CA VAL A 4 -9.97 2.73 5.41
C VAL A 4 -10.25 3.47 6.71
N SER A 5 -9.47 3.16 7.75
CA SER A 5 -9.64 3.69 9.09
C SER A 5 -8.31 3.76 9.82
N GLU A 6 -8.29 4.47 10.94
CA GLU A 6 -7.20 4.38 11.90
C GLU A 6 -7.33 3.11 12.75
N THR A 7 -6.20 2.65 13.28
CA THR A 7 -6.14 1.61 14.31
C THR A 7 -4.99 1.96 15.23
N SER A 8 -5.15 1.80 16.54
CA SER A 8 -4.01 1.88 17.46
C SER A 8 -2.93 0.87 17.07
N LEU A 9 -1.66 1.23 17.28
CA LEU A 9 -0.54 0.35 16.95
C LEU A 9 -0.65 -1.01 17.66
N ALA A 10 -1.02 -1.02 18.95
CA ALA A 10 -1.19 -2.24 19.72
C ALA A 10 -2.24 -3.18 19.10
N ALA A 11 -3.42 -2.66 18.74
CA ALA A 11 -4.47 -3.47 18.11
C ALA A 11 -4.08 -3.89 16.68
N TRP A 12 -3.29 -3.09 15.97
CA TRP A 12 -2.77 -3.46 14.65
C TRP A 12 -1.75 -4.60 14.74
N VAL A 13 -0.79 -4.52 15.68
CA VAL A 13 0.24 -5.54 15.92
C VAL A 13 -0.38 -6.85 16.37
N ALA A 14 -1.37 -6.82 17.26
CA ALA A 14 -2.05 -8.02 17.77
C ALA A 14 -2.73 -8.86 16.67
N ARG A 15 -3.03 -8.27 15.51
CA ARG A 15 -3.60 -8.98 14.34
C ARG A 15 -2.53 -9.61 13.43
N GLY A 16 -1.28 -9.17 13.55
CA GLY A 16 -0.17 -9.72 12.80
C GLY A 16 0.15 -11.14 13.25
N LYS A 17 0.60 -11.99 12.33
CA LYS A 17 1.05 -13.35 12.66
C LYS A 17 2.16 -13.25 13.72
N ASN A 18 1.93 -13.85 14.88
CA ASN A 18 2.85 -13.83 16.03
C ASN A 18 3.23 -12.43 16.52
N GLY A 19 2.42 -11.40 16.25
CA GLY A 19 2.73 -10.01 16.61
C GLY A 19 3.98 -9.44 15.91
N GLN A 20 4.46 -10.08 14.85
CA GLN A 20 5.68 -9.65 14.14
C GLN A 20 5.38 -8.50 13.18
N PHE A 21 6.26 -7.50 13.18
CA PHE A 21 6.21 -6.39 12.24
C PHE A 21 7.61 -5.84 11.96
N VAL A 22 7.73 -5.10 10.86
CA VAL A 22 8.92 -4.34 10.47
C VAL A 22 8.51 -2.90 10.25
N VAL A 23 9.33 -1.97 10.74
CA VAL A 23 9.09 -0.53 10.53
C VAL A 23 10.10 -0.01 9.51
N LYS A 24 9.58 0.68 8.50
CA LYS A 24 10.35 1.37 7.49
C LYS A 24 10.12 2.88 7.60
N ARG A 25 11.14 3.68 7.29
CA ARG A 25 11.09 5.14 7.24
C ARG A 25 11.87 5.63 6.03
N LEU A 26 11.52 6.79 5.47
CA LEU A 26 12.34 7.44 4.43
C LEU A 26 13.80 7.58 4.90
N ARG A 27 14.75 7.27 4.03
CA ARG A 27 16.20 7.31 4.32
C ARG A 27 16.69 8.69 4.74
N ASP A 28 16.03 9.73 4.28
CA ASP A 28 16.30 11.15 4.52
C ASP A 28 15.14 11.82 5.30
N ALA A 29 14.42 11.04 6.12
CA ALA A 29 13.22 11.47 6.82
C ALA A 29 13.39 12.76 7.64
N GLU A 30 14.53 12.97 8.29
CA GLU A 30 14.79 14.20 9.07
C GLU A 30 14.73 15.48 8.21
N THR A 31 14.95 15.35 6.91
CA THR A 31 14.89 16.46 5.95
C THR A 31 13.53 16.53 5.24
N VAL A 32 12.94 15.38 4.89
CA VAL A 32 11.71 15.31 4.09
C VAL A 32 10.45 15.40 4.95
N LEU A 33 10.42 14.72 6.09
CA LEU A 33 9.27 14.64 7.00
C LEU A 33 9.21 15.84 7.95
N THR A 34 9.31 17.05 7.39
CA THR A 34 9.05 18.30 8.11
C THR A 34 7.63 18.35 8.67
N PRO A 35 7.33 19.21 9.66
CA PRO A 35 5.96 19.36 10.18
C PRO A 35 4.91 19.61 9.08
N ALA A 36 5.24 20.43 8.08
CA ALA A 36 4.36 20.71 6.95
C ALA A 36 4.16 19.48 6.02
N ALA A 37 5.16 18.62 5.87
CA ALA A 37 5.03 17.36 5.12
C ALA A 37 4.18 16.34 5.89
N LEU A 38 4.33 16.27 7.22
CA LEU A 38 3.50 15.42 8.08
C LEU A 38 2.03 15.84 8.05
N GLN A 39 1.74 17.15 8.08
CA GLN A 39 0.38 17.66 7.91
C GLN A 39 -0.22 17.27 6.54
N ARG A 40 0.57 17.36 5.47
CA ARG A 40 0.16 16.91 4.13
C ARG A 40 -0.08 15.41 4.06
N LEU A 41 0.77 14.59 4.71
CA LEU A 41 0.57 13.14 4.81
C LEU A 41 -0.73 12.80 5.52
N GLN A 42 -1.02 13.49 6.63
CA GLN A 42 -2.26 13.29 7.37
C GLN A 42 -3.47 13.68 6.51
N ALA A 43 -3.47 14.87 5.89
CA ALA A 43 -4.54 15.30 4.99
C ALA A 43 -4.74 14.34 3.81
N ALA A 44 -3.66 13.80 3.24
CA ALA A 44 -3.71 12.80 2.18
C ALA A 44 -4.24 11.44 2.66
N GLY A 45 -4.16 11.11 3.94
CA GLY A 45 -4.84 9.95 4.52
C GLY A 45 -6.32 10.21 4.75
N GLU A 46 -6.67 11.40 5.26
CA GLU A 46 -8.05 11.78 5.57
C GLU A 46 -8.98 11.75 4.35
N GLN A 47 -8.51 12.19 3.18
CA GLN A 47 -9.30 12.14 1.94
C GLN A 47 -9.75 10.71 1.56
N TYR A 48 -9.04 9.68 2.04
CA TYR A 48 -9.35 8.28 1.76
C TYR A 48 -10.05 7.60 2.94
N ARG A 49 -10.27 8.28 4.06
CA ARG A 49 -11.01 7.73 5.20
C ARG A 49 -12.41 7.30 4.76
N GLY A 50 -12.83 6.11 5.18
CA GLY A 50 -14.14 5.56 4.81
C GLY A 50 -14.19 4.91 3.42
N ARG A 51 -13.13 4.98 2.60
CA ARG A 51 -13.08 4.24 1.32
C ARG A 51 -13.10 2.74 1.57
N ASN A 52 -13.89 2.02 0.78
CA ASN A 52 -13.96 0.56 0.87
C ASN A 52 -12.68 -0.09 0.38
N TYR A 53 -12.40 -1.29 0.88
CA TYR A 53 -11.22 -2.05 0.47
C TYR A 53 -11.33 -2.44 -1.01
N ASP A 54 -10.27 -2.21 -1.79
CA ASP A 54 -10.26 -2.63 -3.18
C ASP A 54 -9.84 -4.09 -3.33
N LEU A 55 -10.83 -4.95 -3.57
CA LEU A 55 -10.57 -6.34 -3.91
C LEU A 55 -9.99 -6.48 -5.31
N TYR A 56 -10.18 -5.54 -6.23
CA TYR A 56 -9.76 -5.66 -7.62
C TYR A 56 -8.37 -5.06 -7.90
N PHE A 57 -7.69 -4.57 -6.86
CA PHE A 57 -6.36 -3.95 -6.97
C PHE A 57 -6.25 -2.97 -8.15
N GLY A 58 -7.31 -2.19 -8.38
CA GLY A 58 -7.33 -1.15 -9.40
C GLY A 58 -6.55 0.07 -8.94
N TRP A 59 -6.15 0.93 -9.88
CA TRP A 59 -5.40 2.15 -9.56
C TRP A 59 -6.28 3.42 -9.42
N SER A 60 -7.61 3.29 -9.52
CA SER A 60 -8.54 4.41 -9.32
C SER A 60 -8.62 4.82 -7.84
N ASP A 61 -9.20 5.98 -7.55
CA ASP A 61 -9.40 6.46 -6.16
C ASP A 61 -10.76 6.06 -5.56
N GLU A 62 -11.53 5.19 -6.23
CA GLU A 62 -12.88 4.81 -5.80
C GLU A 62 -12.87 3.89 -4.56
N ARG A 63 -11.90 2.98 -4.53
CA ARG A 63 -11.61 2.02 -3.46
C ARG A 63 -10.12 2.04 -3.20
N MET A 64 -9.68 1.46 -2.09
CA MET A 64 -8.28 1.53 -1.71
C MET A 64 -7.80 0.20 -1.14
N TYR A 65 -6.65 -0.28 -1.61
CA TYR A 65 -5.96 -1.40 -0.95
C TYR A 65 -4.73 -0.93 -0.18
N CYS A 66 -4.16 -1.82 0.66
CA CYS A 66 -3.26 -1.42 1.73
C CYS A 66 -1.97 -0.70 1.27
N SER A 67 -1.26 -1.23 0.29
CA SER A 67 -0.01 -0.62 -0.21
C SER A 67 -0.28 0.57 -1.15
N GLU A 68 -1.41 0.60 -1.85
CA GLU A 68 -1.82 1.75 -2.66
C GLU A 68 -2.04 2.99 -1.82
N LEU A 69 -2.77 2.86 -0.71
CA LEU A 69 -3.04 3.95 0.22
C LEU A 69 -1.74 4.66 0.62
N LEU A 70 -0.77 3.88 1.11
CA LEU A 70 0.51 4.41 1.55
C LEU A 70 1.30 5.03 0.40
N TRP A 71 1.33 4.38 -0.78
CA TRP A 71 2.04 4.91 -1.93
C TRP A 71 1.46 6.26 -2.38
N LYS A 72 0.13 6.36 -2.53
CA LYS A 72 -0.57 7.59 -2.93
C LYS A 72 -0.38 8.70 -1.91
N MET A 73 -0.49 8.39 -0.61
CA MET A 73 -0.25 9.35 0.48
C MET A 73 1.16 9.96 0.41
N TYR A 74 2.20 9.12 0.29
CA TYR A 74 3.58 9.61 0.21
C TYR A 74 3.84 10.40 -1.07
N HIS A 75 3.35 9.90 -2.22
CA HIS A 75 3.50 10.60 -3.49
C HIS A 75 2.83 11.98 -3.46
N GLN A 76 1.59 12.10 -2.97
CA GLN A 76 0.90 13.38 -2.85
C GLN A 76 1.58 14.33 -1.85
N ALA A 77 1.99 13.82 -0.69
CA ALA A 77 2.51 14.66 0.36
C ALA A 77 3.97 15.09 0.14
N THR A 78 4.78 14.26 -0.55
CA THR A 78 6.24 14.47 -0.63
C THR A 78 6.80 14.41 -2.06
N GLY A 79 6.00 13.97 -3.04
CA GLY A 79 6.49 13.68 -4.40
C GLY A 79 7.32 12.39 -4.51
N ARG A 80 7.49 11.64 -3.41
CA ARG A 80 8.33 10.43 -3.39
C ARG A 80 7.51 9.19 -3.75
N GLU A 81 8.07 8.37 -4.63
CA GLU A 81 7.56 7.03 -4.91
C GLU A 81 8.22 6.02 -3.97
N ILE A 82 7.49 5.58 -2.94
CA ILE A 82 7.99 4.58 -1.97
C ILE A 82 7.83 3.15 -2.50
N GLY A 83 8.46 2.88 -3.65
CA GLY A 83 8.42 1.61 -4.34
C GLY A 83 7.91 1.76 -5.77
N LYS A 84 8.37 0.86 -6.65
CA LYS A 84 8.07 0.92 -8.09
C LYS A 84 6.73 0.26 -8.39
N LEU A 85 5.88 0.97 -9.14
CA LEU A 85 4.66 0.39 -9.73
C LEU A 85 5.03 -0.64 -10.80
N GLN A 86 4.27 -1.73 -10.86
CA GLN A 86 4.40 -2.74 -11.90
C GLN A 86 3.01 -3.16 -12.39
N ALA A 87 2.92 -3.57 -13.66
CA ALA A 87 1.70 -4.12 -14.22
C ALA A 87 1.37 -5.47 -13.56
N LEU A 88 0.09 -5.81 -13.44
CA LEU A 88 -0.34 -7.07 -12.84
C LEU A 88 0.31 -8.30 -13.49
N ARG A 89 0.57 -8.26 -14.80
CA ARG A 89 1.29 -9.33 -15.54
C ARG A 89 2.72 -9.57 -15.08
N GLU A 90 3.37 -8.61 -14.42
CA GLU A 90 4.77 -8.70 -13.98
C GLU A 90 4.92 -9.47 -12.67
N PHE A 91 3.81 -9.79 -12.01
CA PHE A 91 3.81 -10.66 -10.83
C PHE A 91 3.85 -12.14 -11.22
N ASP A 92 4.32 -12.99 -10.32
CA ASP A 92 4.17 -14.43 -10.47
C ASP A 92 2.70 -14.83 -10.27
N LEU A 93 2.01 -15.01 -11.38
CA LEU A 93 0.62 -15.47 -11.41
C LEU A 93 0.53 -17.00 -11.56
N GLY A 94 1.63 -17.73 -11.75
CA GLY A 94 1.61 -19.14 -12.17
C GLY A 94 1.13 -20.12 -11.09
N HIS A 95 1.27 -19.76 -9.82
CA HIS A 95 0.91 -20.64 -8.71
C HIS A 95 -0.61 -20.96 -8.70
N PRO A 96 -1.04 -22.24 -8.55
CA PRO A 96 -2.45 -22.62 -8.64
C PRO A 96 -3.38 -21.85 -7.69
N ALA A 97 -2.92 -21.58 -6.46
CA ALA A 97 -3.68 -20.78 -5.49
C ALA A 97 -3.85 -19.31 -5.95
N VAL A 98 -2.87 -18.74 -6.65
CA VAL A 98 -2.95 -17.39 -7.23
C VAL A 98 -3.93 -17.38 -8.40
N GLN A 99 -3.81 -18.33 -9.32
CA GLN A 99 -4.76 -18.49 -10.43
C GLN A 99 -6.21 -18.65 -9.96
N ALA A 100 -6.44 -19.48 -8.93
CA ALA A 100 -7.76 -19.65 -8.34
C ALA A 100 -8.32 -18.32 -7.79
N LYS A 101 -7.48 -17.55 -7.09
CA LYS A 101 -7.88 -16.23 -6.56
C LYS A 101 -8.09 -15.18 -7.65
N LEU A 102 -7.32 -15.21 -8.74
CA LEU A 102 -7.54 -14.33 -9.90
C LEU A 102 -8.87 -14.66 -10.56
N GLN A 103 -9.19 -15.95 -10.75
CA GLN A 103 -10.44 -16.39 -11.35
C GLN A 103 -11.65 -16.06 -10.46
N GLU A 104 -11.55 -16.27 -9.14
CA GLU A 104 -12.60 -15.91 -8.17
C GLU A 104 -12.93 -14.41 -8.24
N ARG A 105 -11.93 -13.58 -8.48
CA ARG A 105 -12.00 -12.13 -8.36
C ARG A 105 -12.32 -11.42 -9.68
N TYR A 106 -11.64 -11.80 -10.76
CA TYR A 106 -11.74 -11.14 -12.06
C TYR A 106 -12.51 -11.97 -13.10
N GLY A 107 -12.88 -13.20 -12.76
CA GLY A 107 -13.47 -14.12 -13.72
C GLY A 107 -12.55 -14.31 -14.92
N LYS A 108 -13.12 -14.18 -16.13
CA LYS A 108 -12.38 -14.35 -17.40
C LYS A 108 -11.59 -13.11 -17.83
N ARG A 109 -11.76 -11.95 -17.19
CA ARG A 109 -11.17 -10.67 -17.63
C ARG A 109 -10.19 -10.15 -16.58
N ILE A 110 -9.00 -10.73 -16.57
CA ILE A 110 -7.91 -10.30 -15.67
C ILE A 110 -7.28 -9.02 -16.24
N PRO A 111 -7.20 -7.92 -15.48
CA PRO A 111 -6.66 -6.65 -15.96
C PRO A 111 -5.12 -6.68 -15.90
N LEU A 112 -4.49 -7.40 -16.83
CA LEU A 112 -3.04 -7.64 -16.86
C LEU A 112 -2.18 -6.37 -16.99
N ASP A 113 -2.78 -5.27 -17.47
CA ASP A 113 -2.17 -3.94 -17.62
C ASP A 113 -2.40 -3.01 -16.42
N GLU A 114 -3.19 -3.42 -15.43
CA GLU A 114 -3.46 -2.60 -14.24
C GLU A 114 -2.16 -2.33 -13.47
N LYS A 115 -1.97 -1.08 -13.04
CA LYS A 115 -0.82 -0.70 -12.23
C LYS A 115 -1.07 -1.12 -10.80
N VAL A 116 -0.09 -1.81 -10.21
CA VAL A 116 -0.18 -2.32 -8.85
C VAL A 116 1.13 -2.05 -8.10
N ILE A 117 1.04 -1.47 -6.91
CA ILE A 117 2.11 -1.50 -5.90
C ILE A 117 1.85 -2.61 -4.88
N SER A 118 2.82 -3.49 -4.62
CA SER A 118 2.70 -4.54 -3.60
C SER A 118 3.40 -4.16 -2.30
N PRO A 119 3.02 -4.77 -1.15
CA PRO A 119 3.73 -4.56 0.11
C PRO A 119 5.21 -4.89 0.03
N VAL A 120 5.59 -5.93 -0.73
CA VAL A 120 7.00 -6.32 -0.90
C VAL A 120 7.77 -5.26 -1.71
N ARG A 121 7.20 -4.76 -2.82
CA ARG A 121 7.84 -3.68 -3.60
C ARG A 121 8.02 -2.40 -2.81
N MET A 122 7.07 -2.10 -1.93
CA MET A 122 7.20 -0.98 -1.00
C MET A 122 8.29 -1.25 0.04
N LEU A 123 8.31 -2.43 0.66
CA LEU A 123 9.28 -2.83 1.68
C LEU A 123 10.73 -2.79 1.16
N GLU A 124 10.93 -3.17 -0.10
CA GLU A 124 12.22 -3.21 -0.81
C GLU A 124 12.62 -1.87 -1.43
N SER A 125 11.79 -0.82 -1.31
CA SER A 125 12.08 0.48 -1.90
C SER A 125 13.43 1.04 -1.41
N PRO A 126 14.31 1.51 -2.31
CA PRO A 126 15.59 2.12 -1.91
C PRO A 126 15.41 3.43 -1.13
N GLU A 127 14.23 4.06 -1.24
CA GLU A 127 13.85 5.25 -0.48
C GLU A 127 13.67 4.94 1.01
N LEU A 128 13.50 3.67 1.39
CA LEU A 128 13.15 3.28 2.75
C LEU A 128 14.30 2.53 3.45
N VAL A 129 14.49 2.85 4.73
CA VAL A 129 15.39 2.15 5.64
C VAL A 129 14.60 1.53 6.79
N THR A 130 15.09 0.40 7.30
CA THR A 130 14.52 -0.22 8.50
C THR A 130 14.90 0.58 9.73
N VAL A 131 13.92 0.88 10.59
CA VAL A 131 14.11 1.56 11.87
C VAL A 131 13.67 0.66 13.02
N ARG A 132 14.24 0.86 14.21
CA ARG A 132 13.91 0.15 15.45
C ARG A 132 13.23 1.08 16.43
#